data_AF-A0A2Y9LC12-F1
#
_entry.id   AF-A0A2Y9LC12-F1
#
_cell.length_a   1.000
_cell.length_b   1.000
_cell.length_c   1.000
_cell.angle_alpha   90.00
_cell.angle_beta   90.00
_cell.angle_gamma   90.00
#
_symmetry.space_group_name_H-M   'P 1'
#
loop_
_entity.id
_entity.type
_entity.pdbx_description
1 polymer ?
#
loop_
_entity_poly.entity_id
_entity_poly.type
_entity_poly.pdbx_seq_one_letter_code
_entity_poly.pdbx_strand_id
1 'polypeptide(L)'
;MPWTILLFAAGSLAIPAPSILLVPPHPSSQEDPIHIACMAPEGFPGANFTLYRGEQVVQLLQAPMDQLGVTFNLSGGGREAPGGPFYCQYRVLSEDLKPQLSDPSEVVNVSYPVPTWILALSLSLAGALLLLAGLVAIAVVVRKVKVKNLQKKRQRESCWVQINFTTTDMTFDNSLFAISMKMTPEEDATTLDVCSGSAETPGSSGPRKRPTSTSSSPEPPEFSTFRACQ
;
A
#
# COMPACT_ATOMS: atom_id res chain seq x y z
N MET A 1 46.30 -65.71 -12.11
CA MET A 1 44.92 -66.03 -11.71
C MET A 1 44.15 -64.72 -11.58
N PRO A 2 43.57 -64.17 -12.66
CA PRO A 2 42.75 -62.98 -12.55
C PRO A 2 41.32 -63.39 -12.18
N TRP A 3 40.79 -62.80 -11.13
CA TRP A 3 39.46 -63.06 -10.61
C TRP A 3 38.44 -62.31 -11.47
N THR A 4 37.67 -63.04 -12.29
CA THR A 4 36.53 -62.47 -13.01
C THR A 4 35.43 -62.21 -11.99
N ILE A 5 35.20 -60.93 -11.67
CA ILE A 5 34.03 -60.50 -10.89
C ILE A 5 32.84 -60.52 -11.85
N LEU A 6 32.05 -61.59 -11.78
CA LEU A 6 30.73 -61.65 -12.39
C LEU A 6 29.78 -60.77 -11.58
N LEU A 7 29.54 -59.55 -12.07
CA LEU A 7 28.44 -58.70 -11.62
C LEU A 7 27.14 -59.29 -12.19
N PHE A 8 26.43 -60.06 -11.38
CA PHE A 8 25.04 -60.38 -11.66
C PHE A 8 24.22 -59.09 -11.51
N ALA A 9 23.83 -58.50 -12.64
CA ALA A 9 22.79 -57.49 -12.66
C ALA A 9 21.48 -58.17 -12.22
N ALA A 10 21.08 -57.93 -10.98
CA ALA A 10 19.75 -58.29 -10.50
C ALA A 10 18.73 -57.54 -11.37
N GLY A 11 18.02 -58.28 -12.22
CA GLY A 11 17.01 -57.75 -13.12
C GLY A 11 15.95 -57.00 -12.32
N SER A 12 15.91 -55.68 -12.50
CA SER A 12 14.83 -54.86 -11.97
C SER A 12 13.64 -55.05 -12.90
N LEU A 13 12.54 -55.62 -12.38
CA LEU A 13 11.22 -55.73 -13.03
C LEU A 13 10.54 -54.35 -13.22
N ALA A 14 11.31 -53.25 -13.24
CA ALA A 14 10.78 -51.90 -13.32
C ALA A 14 10.82 -51.42 -14.77
N ILE A 15 9.67 -51.01 -15.28
CA ILE A 15 9.57 -50.41 -16.60
C ILE A 15 10.14 -48.98 -16.51
N PRO A 16 11.10 -48.62 -17.37
CA PRO A 16 11.78 -47.34 -17.29
C PRO A 16 10.84 -46.16 -17.53
N ALA A 17 11.10 -45.03 -16.88
CA ALA A 17 10.32 -43.80 -17.04
C ALA A 17 10.33 -43.28 -18.48
N PRO A 18 9.20 -42.71 -18.97
CA PRO A 18 9.17 -42.05 -20.27
C PRO A 18 9.82 -40.66 -20.21
N SER A 19 10.26 -40.18 -21.37
CA SER A 19 10.62 -38.77 -21.55
C SER A 19 9.38 -37.92 -21.81
N ILE A 20 9.40 -36.67 -21.35
CA ILE A 20 8.32 -35.71 -21.53
C ILE A 20 8.90 -34.37 -22.01
N LEU A 21 8.25 -33.73 -22.97
CA LEU A 21 8.62 -32.38 -23.39
C LEU A 21 7.41 -31.58 -23.90
N LEU A 22 7.51 -30.26 -23.75
CA LEU A 22 6.62 -29.31 -24.39
C LEU A 22 7.09 -29.13 -25.84
N VAL A 23 6.22 -29.37 -26.82
CA VAL A 23 6.56 -29.24 -28.24
C VAL A 23 5.95 -27.97 -28.85
N PRO A 24 6.60 -27.37 -29.86
CA PRO A 24 6.05 -26.21 -30.56
C PRO A 24 4.70 -26.52 -31.22
N PRO A 25 3.79 -25.53 -31.34
CA PRO A 25 3.92 -24.15 -30.84
C PRO A 25 3.79 -24.05 -29.32
N HIS A 26 4.67 -23.25 -28.70
CA HIS A 26 4.60 -22.98 -27.26
C HIS A 26 3.48 -21.98 -26.97
N PRO A 27 2.69 -22.18 -25.91
CA PRO A 27 1.58 -21.30 -25.60
C PRO A 27 2.08 -19.90 -25.18
N SER A 28 1.48 -18.87 -25.78
CA SER A 28 1.72 -17.47 -25.46
C SER A 28 0.63 -16.88 -24.56
N SER A 29 -0.58 -17.44 -24.62
CA SER A 29 -1.75 -17.07 -23.85
C SER A 29 -2.39 -18.28 -23.18
N GLN A 30 -3.30 -18.04 -22.25
CA GLN A 30 -4.02 -19.10 -21.53
C GLN A 30 -4.87 -19.93 -22.50
N GLU A 31 -5.38 -19.30 -23.54
CA GLU A 31 -6.30 -19.83 -24.54
C GLU A 31 -5.58 -20.64 -25.62
N ASP A 32 -4.27 -20.49 -25.75
CA ASP A 32 -3.47 -21.19 -26.74
C ASP A 32 -3.45 -22.71 -26.46
N PRO A 33 -3.44 -23.55 -27.51
CA PRO A 33 -3.31 -24.99 -27.34
C PRO A 33 -1.94 -25.35 -26.77
N ILE A 34 -1.91 -26.36 -25.90
CA ILE A 34 -0.69 -26.89 -25.31
C ILE A 34 -0.43 -28.27 -25.90
N HIS A 35 0.76 -28.46 -26.46
CA HIS A 35 1.20 -29.72 -27.03
C HIS A 35 2.30 -30.35 -26.18
N ILE A 36 2.00 -31.47 -25.54
CA ILE A 36 2.95 -32.19 -24.67
C ILE A 36 3.24 -33.56 -25.30
N ALA A 37 4.49 -33.82 -25.64
CA ALA A 37 4.91 -35.12 -26.16
C ALA A 37 5.45 -35.99 -25.02
N CYS A 38 5.03 -37.26 -25.01
CA CYS A 38 5.63 -38.29 -24.17
C CYS A 38 6.17 -39.41 -25.05
N MET A 39 7.38 -39.87 -24.76
CA MET A 39 8.02 -40.97 -25.48
C MET A 39 8.56 -42.01 -24.50
N ALA A 40 8.13 -43.26 -24.67
CA ALA A 40 8.72 -44.39 -23.98
C ALA A 40 10.13 -44.70 -24.55
N PRO A 41 10.99 -45.34 -23.76
CA PRO A 41 12.26 -45.85 -24.26
C PRO A 41 12.09 -46.88 -25.37
N GLU A 42 13.18 -47.19 -26.07
CA GLU A 42 13.17 -48.22 -27.11
C GLU A 42 12.69 -49.58 -26.57
N GLY A 43 11.91 -50.30 -27.38
CA GLY A 43 11.34 -51.60 -27.01
C GLY A 43 9.90 -51.56 -26.49
N PHE A 44 9.30 -50.38 -26.35
CA PHE A 44 7.91 -50.23 -25.87
C PHE A 44 6.98 -49.49 -26.87
N PRO A 45 6.85 -49.95 -28.13
CA PRO A 45 5.93 -49.34 -29.07
C PRO A 45 4.47 -49.70 -28.76
N GLY A 46 3.53 -48.87 -29.21
CA GLY A 46 2.10 -49.13 -29.04
C GLY A 46 1.58 -49.02 -27.59
N ALA A 47 2.36 -48.42 -26.69
CA ALA A 47 2.02 -48.29 -25.28
C ALA A 47 0.85 -47.32 -25.03
N ASN A 48 0.19 -47.48 -23.88
CA ASN A 48 -0.86 -46.58 -23.42
C ASN A 48 -0.28 -45.52 -22.51
N PHE A 49 -0.27 -44.27 -22.95
CA PHE A 49 0.26 -43.12 -22.22
C PHE A 49 -0.86 -42.40 -21.47
N THR A 50 -0.56 -41.99 -20.24
CA THR A 50 -1.44 -41.20 -19.39
C THR A 50 -0.72 -39.93 -18.97
N LEU A 51 -1.33 -38.79 -19.26
CA LEU A 51 -0.87 -37.48 -18.84
C LEU A 51 -1.55 -37.10 -17.53
N TYR A 52 -0.73 -36.70 -16.55
CA TYR A 52 -1.18 -36.31 -15.23
C TYR A 52 -0.87 -34.84 -14.98
N ARG A 53 -1.73 -34.23 -14.15
CA ARG A 53 -1.51 -32.92 -13.54
C ARG A 53 -1.72 -33.07 -12.04
N GLY A 54 -0.62 -33.11 -11.28
CA GLY A 54 -0.68 -33.55 -9.89
C GLY A 54 -1.21 -34.98 -9.79
N GLU A 55 -2.29 -35.20 -9.05
CA GLU A 55 -2.92 -36.54 -8.92
C GLU A 55 -4.03 -36.77 -9.96
N GLN A 56 -4.38 -35.76 -10.76
CA GLN A 56 -5.48 -35.83 -11.70
C GLN A 56 -5.03 -36.36 -13.05
N VAL A 57 -5.76 -37.35 -13.58
CA VAL A 57 -5.61 -37.78 -14.98
C VAL A 57 -6.22 -36.73 -15.89
N VAL A 58 -5.40 -36.18 -16.79
CA VAL A 58 -5.82 -35.17 -17.77
C VAL A 58 -6.31 -35.84 -19.05
N GLN A 59 -5.51 -36.76 -19.59
CA GLN A 59 -5.81 -37.44 -20.84
C GLN A 59 -5.05 -38.77 -20.93
N LEU A 60 -5.66 -39.76 -21.58
CA LEU A 60 -5.05 -41.05 -21.88
C LEU A 60 -5.07 -41.26 -23.40
N LEU A 61 -3.93 -41.62 -23.97
CA LEU A 61 -3.75 -41.85 -25.41
C LEU A 61 -2.95 -43.13 -25.63
N GLN A 62 -3.34 -43.90 -26.64
CA GLN A 62 -2.59 -45.07 -27.09
C GLN A 62 -1.68 -44.69 -28.26
N ALA A 63 -0.41 -45.05 -28.18
CA ALA A 63 0.50 -44.90 -29.31
C ALA A 63 0.13 -45.89 -30.43
N PRO A 64 0.29 -45.51 -31.71
CA PRO A 64 0.29 -46.47 -32.81
C PRO A 64 1.29 -47.61 -32.58
N MET A 65 1.02 -48.79 -33.15
CA MET A 65 1.80 -50.02 -32.91
C MET A 65 3.28 -49.92 -33.32
N ASP A 66 3.62 -48.97 -34.18
CA ASP A 66 4.96 -48.68 -34.70
C ASP A 66 5.61 -47.45 -34.07
N GLN A 67 4.92 -46.77 -33.15
CA GLN A 67 5.40 -45.55 -32.50
C GLN A 67 5.67 -45.75 -31.01
N LEU A 68 6.68 -45.04 -30.52
CA LEU A 68 7.12 -45.08 -29.12
C LEU A 68 6.48 -44.00 -28.25
N GLY A 69 5.60 -43.17 -28.79
CA GLY A 69 5.10 -42.01 -28.07
C GLY A 69 3.84 -41.41 -28.64
N VAL A 70 3.31 -40.42 -27.93
CA VAL A 70 2.10 -39.67 -28.27
C VAL A 70 2.32 -38.19 -28.03
N THR A 71 1.51 -37.36 -28.69
CA THR A 71 1.39 -35.93 -28.37
C THR A 71 -0.02 -35.65 -27.84
N PHE A 72 -0.09 -35.13 -26.62
CA PHE A 72 -1.31 -34.67 -25.98
C PHE A 72 -1.63 -33.25 -26.44
N ASN A 73 -2.88 -33.02 -26.83
CA ASN A 73 -3.37 -31.72 -27.29
C ASN A 73 -4.38 -31.20 -26.29
N LEU A 74 -3.93 -30.32 -25.40
CA LEU A 74 -4.78 -29.72 -24.39
C LEU A 74 -5.34 -28.39 -24.90
N SER A 75 -6.66 -28.22 -24.86
CA SER A 75 -7.29 -26.94 -25.14
C SER A 75 -7.13 -26.00 -23.95
N GLY A 76 -6.64 -24.77 -24.18
CA GLY A 76 -6.46 -23.73 -23.16
C GLY A 76 -7.74 -23.17 -22.50
N GLY A 77 -8.91 -23.78 -22.73
CA GLY A 77 -10.22 -23.24 -22.36
C GLY A 77 -10.85 -23.78 -21.06
N GLY A 78 -10.10 -24.48 -20.20
CA GLY A 78 -10.61 -25.01 -18.94
C GLY A 78 -10.79 -23.94 -17.86
N ARG A 79 -11.80 -24.09 -16.98
CA ARG A 79 -12.00 -23.21 -15.80
C ARG A 79 -10.81 -23.26 -14.83
N GLU A 80 -10.06 -24.35 -14.79
CA GLU A 80 -8.77 -24.43 -14.12
C GLU A 80 -7.66 -23.82 -14.97
N ALA A 81 -6.82 -22.97 -14.38
CA ALA A 81 -5.65 -22.38 -15.02
C ALA A 81 -4.88 -23.46 -15.82
N PRO A 82 -4.67 -23.35 -17.13
CA PRO A 82 -4.06 -24.41 -17.95
C PRO A 82 -2.54 -24.51 -17.77
N GLY A 83 -1.94 -23.66 -16.94
CA GLY A 83 -0.54 -23.75 -16.54
C GLY A 83 -0.34 -24.65 -15.32
N GLY A 84 0.75 -25.40 -15.28
CA GLY A 84 1.07 -26.25 -14.14
C GLY A 84 2.10 -27.33 -14.44
N PRO A 85 2.47 -28.11 -13.40
CA PRO A 85 3.33 -29.27 -13.54
C PRO A 85 2.55 -30.43 -14.17
N PHE A 86 3.08 -30.95 -15.26
CA PHE A 86 2.60 -32.17 -15.90
C PHE A 86 3.67 -33.25 -15.85
N TYR A 87 3.24 -34.50 -15.69
CA TYR A 87 4.11 -35.66 -15.87
C TYR A 87 3.33 -36.77 -16.58
N CYS A 88 4.07 -37.76 -17.07
CA CYS A 88 3.57 -38.81 -17.92
C CYS A 88 3.94 -40.18 -17.38
N GLN A 89 3.07 -41.16 -17.60
CA GLN A 89 3.38 -42.57 -17.42
C GLN A 89 2.84 -43.35 -18.60
N TYR A 90 3.43 -44.50 -18.88
CA TYR A 90 2.90 -45.43 -19.86
C TYR A 90 2.69 -46.81 -19.27
N ARG A 91 1.76 -47.53 -19.89
CA ARG A 91 1.40 -48.90 -19.55
C ARG A 91 1.55 -49.78 -20.78
N VAL A 92 2.18 -50.92 -20.59
CA VAL A 92 2.27 -51.98 -21.59
C VAL A 92 1.71 -53.28 -21.03
N LEU A 93 1.23 -54.15 -21.91
CA LEU A 93 0.98 -55.53 -21.53
C LEU A 93 2.33 -56.26 -21.46
N SER A 94 2.64 -56.81 -20.30
CA SER A 94 3.77 -57.71 -20.14
C SER A 94 3.51 -59.07 -20.81
N GLU A 95 4.52 -59.92 -20.90
CA GLU A 95 4.42 -61.28 -21.46
C GLU A 95 3.36 -62.13 -20.74
N ASP A 96 3.17 -61.91 -19.43
CA ASP A 96 2.13 -62.57 -18.61
C ASP A 96 0.72 -61.99 -18.84
N LEU A 97 0.50 -61.20 -19.90
CA LEU A 97 -0.74 -60.47 -20.21
C LEU A 97 -1.20 -59.52 -19.09
N LYS A 98 -0.33 -59.25 -18.12
CA LYS A 98 -0.61 -58.33 -17.02
C LYS A 98 -0.18 -56.91 -17.42
N PRO A 99 -1.04 -55.89 -17.22
CA PRO A 99 -0.64 -54.52 -17.43
C PRO A 99 0.44 -54.12 -16.41
N GLN A 100 1.58 -53.67 -16.92
CA GLN A 100 2.70 -53.16 -16.14
C GLN A 100 2.85 -51.67 -16.41
N LEU A 101 3.05 -50.90 -15.34
CA LEU A 101 3.10 -49.44 -15.37
C LEU A 101 4.57 -48.99 -15.26
N SER A 102 4.93 -47.99 -16.05
CA SER A 102 6.23 -47.34 -15.96
C SER A 102 6.38 -46.52 -14.68
N ASP A 103 7.62 -46.22 -14.33
CA ASP A 103 7.90 -45.11 -13.43
C ASP A 103 7.39 -43.77 -14.02
N PRO A 104 7.10 -42.75 -13.20
CA PRO A 104 6.72 -41.41 -13.66
C PRO A 104 7.87 -40.72 -14.41
N SER A 105 7.54 -39.95 -15.45
CA SER A 105 8.49 -39.05 -16.09
C SER A 105 8.96 -37.94 -15.16
N GLU A 106 9.94 -37.18 -15.63
CA GLU A 106 10.20 -35.83 -15.11
C GLU A 106 8.97 -34.93 -15.23
N VAL A 107 9.01 -33.77 -14.58
CA VAL A 107 7.91 -32.81 -14.58
C VAL A 107 8.18 -31.70 -15.59
N VAL A 108 7.23 -31.45 -16.50
CA VAL A 108 7.25 -30.29 -17.39
C VAL A 108 6.32 -29.20 -16.85
N ASN A 109 6.82 -27.97 -16.75
CA ASN A 109 6.04 -26.83 -16.28
C ASN A 109 5.59 -25.97 -17.46
N VAL A 110 4.28 -25.81 -17.61
CA VAL A 110 3.69 -24.90 -18.61
C VAL A 110 3.45 -23.54 -17.96
N SER A 111 4.15 -22.52 -18.45
CA SER A 111 4.01 -21.12 -18.04
C SER A 111 3.74 -20.23 -19.25
N TYR A 112 3.09 -19.10 -18.99
CA TYR A 112 2.75 -18.11 -20.00
C TYR A 112 3.60 -16.86 -19.81
N PRO A 113 4.05 -16.21 -20.89
CA PRO A 113 4.75 -14.94 -20.78
C PRO A 113 3.86 -13.92 -20.07
N VAL A 114 4.38 -13.33 -18.99
CA VAL A 114 3.68 -12.26 -18.28
C VAL A 114 3.58 -11.04 -19.21
N PRO A 115 2.39 -10.43 -19.36
CA PRO A 115 2.28 -9.25 -20.19
C PRO A 115 3.11 -8.09 -19.64
N THR A 116 4.15 -7.70 -20.38
CA THR A 116 5.13 -6.67 -19.96
C THR A 116 4.51 -5.29 -19.79
N TRP A 117 3.36 -5.04 -20.42
CA TRP A 117 2.60 -3.79 -20.27
C TRP A 117 2.09 -3.58 -18.84
N ILE A 118 1.87 -4.64 -18.05
CA ILE A 118 1.46 -4.53 -16.66
C ILE A 118 2.55 -3.83 -15.83
N LEU A 119 3.82 -4.21 -16.05
CA LEU A 119 4.95 -3.56 -15.41
C LEU A 119 5.06 -2.09 -15.84
N ALA A 120 4.94 -1.81 -17.15
CA ALA A 120 4.98 -0.45 -17.66
C ALA A 120 3.88 0.44 -17.06
N LEU A 121 2.64 -0.05 -16.99
CA LEU A 121 1.53 0.65 -16.34
C LEU A 121 1.78 0.87 -14.85
N SER A 122 2.30 -0.15 -14.14
CA SER A 122 2.59 -0.04 -12.72
C SER A 122 3.66 1.01 -12.43
N LEU A 123 4.75 1.04 -13.21
CA LEU A 123 5.80 2.05 -13.09
C LEU A 123 5.30 3.45 -13.47
N SER A 124 4.49 3.55 -14.51
CA SER A 124 3.87 4.80 -14.94
C SER A 124 2.97 5.38 -13.85
N LEU A 125 2.10 4.55 -13.27
CA LEU A 125 1.20 4.96 -12.19
C LEU A 125 1.98 5.37 -10.93
N ALA A 126 2.99 4.59 -10.54
CA ALA A 126 3.88 4.94 -9.42
C ALA A 126 4.62 6.27 -9.67
N GLY A 127 5.13 6.46 -10.88
CA GLY A 127 5.79 7.71 -11.28
C GLY A 127 4.86 8.92 -11.23
N ALA A 128 3.63 8.79 -11.74
CA ALA A 128 2.62 9.85 -11.66
C ALA A 128 2.27 10.23 -10.22
N LEU A 129 2.13 9.24 -9.33
CA LEU A 129 1.86 9.47 -7.91
C LEU A 129 3.03 10.19 -7.21
N LEU A 130 4.28 9.80 -7.50
CA LEU A 130 5.47 10.47 -6.96
C LEU A 130 5.59 11.92 -7.46
N LEU A 131 5.32 12.15 -8.75
CA LEU A 131 5.30 13.50 -9.32
C LEU A 131 4.23 14.38 -8.66
N LEU A 132 3.02 13.87 -8.49
CA LEU A 132 1.94 14.58 -7.80
C LEU A 132 2.31 14.92 -6.34
N ALA A 133 2.88 13.95 -5.60
CA ALA A 133 3.34 14.18 -4.24
C ALA A 133 4.44 15.27 -4.18
N GLY A 134 5.39 15.23 -5.12
CA GLY A 134 6.43 16.26 -5.24
C GLY A 134 5.86 17.65 -5.53
N LEU A 135 4.91 17.76 -6.46
CA LEU A 135 4.24 19.03 -6.78
C LEU A 135 3.47 19.59 -5.58
N VAL A 136 2.77 18.75 -4.83
CA VAL A 136 2.07 19.17 -3.61
C VAL A 136 3.06 19.66 -2.55
N ALA A 137 4.16 18.95 -2.34
CA ALA A 137 5.21 19.36 -1.40
C ALA A 137 5.79 20.74 -1.77
N ILE A 138 6.13 20.94 -3.06
CA ILE A 138 6.62 22.24 -3.56
C ILE A 138 5.58 23.33 -3.35
N ALA A 139 4.31 23.10 -3.68
CA ALA A 139 3.24 24.07 -3.50
C ALA A 139 3.07 24.46 -2.02
N VAL A 140 3.16 23.51 -1.10
CA VAL A 140 3.11 23.77 0.35
C VAL A 140 4.31 24.60 0.80
N VAL A 141 5.52 24.29 0.33
CA VAL A 141 6.74 25.07 0.64
C VAL A 141 6.60 26.50 0.12
N VAL A 142 6.19 26.70 -1.14
CA VAL A 142 5.98 28.02 -1.74
C VAL A 142 4.93 28.81 -0.95
N ARG A 143 3.80 28.19 -0.60
CA ARG A 143 2.78 28.83 0.26
C ARG A 143 3.34 29.21 1.62
N LYS A 144 4.09 28.33 2.29
CA LYS A 144 4.73 28.60 3.59
C LYS A 144 5.73 29.75 3.50
N VAL A 145 6.58 29.78 2.46
CA VAL A 145 7.54 30.87 2.23
C VAL A 145 6.81 32.18 1.94
N LYS A 146 5.77 32.17 1.11
CA LYS A 146 4.96 33.36 0.82
C LYS A 146 4.30 33.91 2.06
N VAL A 147 3.73 33.06 2.93
CA VAL A 147 3.16 33.47 4.22
C VAL A 147 4.24 34.06 5.13
N LYS A 148 5.40 33.41 5.27
CA LYS A 148 6.53 33.95 6.06
C LYS A 148 7.01 35.30 5.54
N ASN A 149 7.11 35.47 4.22
CA ASN A 149 7.52 36.73 3.59
C ASN A 149 6.46 37.83 3.78
N LEU A 150 5.18 37.51 3.64
CA LEU A 150 4.09 38.45 3.93
C LEU A 150 4.08 38.87 5.41
N GLN A 151 4.33 37.93 6.33
CA GLN A 151 4.49 38.25 7.75
C GLN A 151 5.70 39.16 8.02
N LYS A 152 6.87 38.87 7.42
CA LYS A 152 8.05 39.74 7.50
C LYS A 152 7.77 41.15 6.93
N LYS A 153 7.04 41.25 5.82
CA LYS A 153 6.66 42.54 5.22
C LYS A 153 5.76 43.34 6.18
N ARG A 154 4.73 42.72 6.75
CA ARG A 154 3.88 43.36 7.78
C ARG A 154 4.69 43.84 8.98
N GLN A 155 5.59 43.02 9.52
CA GLN A 155 6.46 43.40 10.64
C GLN A 155 7.34 44.61 10.32
N ARG A 156 7.91 44.65 9.10
CA ARG A 156 8.70 45.80 8.64
C ARG A 156 7.84 47.06 8.54
N GLU A 157 6.64 46.95 7.97
CA GLU A 157 5.69 48.07 7.85
C GLU A 157 5.18 48.56 9.23
N SER A 158 5.00 47.65 10.19
CA SER A 158 4.63 47.99 11.57
C SER A 158 5.77 48.67 12.36
N CYS A 159 7.03 48.31 12.13
CA CYS A 159 8.18 48.95 12.77
C CYS A 159 8.30 50.44 12.41
N TRP A 160 7.90 50.83 11.19
CA TRP A 160 7.88 52.23 10.75
C TRP A 160 6.78 53.09 11.39
N VAL A 161 5.79 52.51 12.06
CA VAL A 161 4.80 53.28 12.84
C VAL A 161 5.43 53.85 14.13
N GLN A 162 6.58 53.33 14.59
CA GLN A 162 7.20 53.72 15.86
C GLN A 162 8.49 54.57 15.73
N ILE A 163 8.96 54.90 14.52
CA ILE A 163 10.23 55.64 14.34
C ILE A 163 10.07 57.09 13.87
N ASN A 164 8.84 57.61 13.81
CA ASN A 164 8.54 59.02 13.52
C ASN A 164 7.88 59.75 14.69
N PHE A 165 8.15 59.32 15.92
CA PHE A 165 8.20 60.28 17.02
C PHE A 165 9.68 60.55 17.28
N THR A 166 10.23 61.51 16.53
CA THR A 166 11.19 62.41 17.16
C THR A 166 10.52 62.85 18.45
N THR A 167 11.16 62.51 19.57
CA THR A 167 11.02 63.12 20.89
C THR A 167 11.08 64.63 20.71
N THR A 168 9.99 65.19 20.21
CA THR A 168 9.74 66.60 20.10
C THR A 168 9.21 66.89 21.48
N ASP A 169 10.14 67.32 22.32
CA ASP A 169 9.95 67.94 23.61
C ASP A 169 8.51 68.43 23.78
N MET A 170 7.68 67.65 24.48
CA MET A 170 6.36 68.06 24.92
C MET A 170 6.48 68.47 26.39
N THR A 171 7.45 69.30 26.71
CA THR A 171 7.40 70.12 27.91
C THR A 171 6.40 71.24 27.63
N PHE A 172 5.18 71.06 28.12
CA PHE A 172 4.20 72.14 28.19
C PHE A 172 4.67 73.13 29.26
N ASP A 173 5.19 74.28 28.85
CA ASP A 173 5.36 75.43 29.75
C ASP A 173 3.97 75.98 30.11
N ASN A 174 3.50 75.64 31.31
CA ASN A 174 2.29 76.20 31.90
C ASN A 174 2.64 77.42 32.76
N SER A 175 2.99 78.53 32.11
CA SER A 175 3.14 79.82 32.79
C SER A 175 2.33 80.89 32.07
N LEU A 176 1.32 81.41 32.79
CA LEU A 176 0.38 82.52 32.53
C LEU A 176 -1.04 81.94 32.78
N PHE A 177 -1.67 82.13 33.94
CA PHE A 177 -1.97 83.41 34.59
C PHE A 177 -1.86 83.30 36.12
N ALA A 178 -1.05 84.17 36.72
CA ALA A 178 -1.17 84.49 38.14
C ALA A 178 -2.44 85.34 38.34
N ILE A 179 -3.56 84.71 38.70
CA ILE A 179 -4.68 85.42 39.30
C ILE A 179 -4.41 85.48 40.80
N SER A 180 -3.92 86.63 41.24
CA SER A 180 -3.85 87.01 42.65
C SER A 180 -5.26 87.12 43.20
N MET A 181 -5.68 86.16 44.03
CA MET A 181 -6.80 86.34 44.95
C MET A 181 -6.34 86.05 46.37
N LYS A 182 -6.23 87.14 47.12
CA LYS A 182 -5.99 87.26 48.55
C LYS A 182 -7.30 87.00 49.30
N MET A 183 -7.31 86.01 50.21
CA MET A 183 -7.83 86.06 51.60
C MET A 183 -8.05 84.65 52.20
N THR A 184 -7.19 84.28 53.17
CA THR A 184 -7.42 83.74 54.55
C THR A 184 -8.39 82.56 54.86
N PRO A 185 -8.15 81.82 55.98
CA PRO A 185 -8.21 80.34 56.08
C PRO A 185 -9.34 79.77 56.98
N GLU A 186 -9.21 78.48 57.33
CA GLU A 186 -9.83 77.68 58.44
C GLU A 186 -10.81 76.58 57.98
N GLU A 187 -10.44 75.29 58.11
CA GLU A 187 -10.79 74.31 59.18
C GLU A 187 -11.93 73.40 58.67
N ASP A 188 -12.08 72.11 58.98
CA ASP A 188 -11.43 71.18 59.91
C ASP A 188 -11.86 69.75 59.53
N ALA A 189 -11.12 68.77 60.05
CA ALA A 189 -11.58 67.51 60.63
C ALA A 189 -12.49 66.54 59.84
N THR A 190 -11.99 65.34 59.48
CA THR A 190 -12.02 64.09 60.29
C THR A 190 -13.42 63.44 60.29
N THR A 191 -13.70 62.13 60.35
CA THR A 191 -13.00 60.85 60.50
C THR A 191 -14.09 59.79 60.63
N LEU A 192 -13.77 58.52 60.30
CA LEU A 192 -14.17 57.29 61.04
C LEU A 192 -15.68 56.91 61.03
N ASP A 193 -16.14 55.65 61.14
CA ASP A 193 -15.47 54.44 61.59
C ASP A 193 -16.34 53.17 61.43
N VAL A 194 -15.68 52.03 61.67
CA VAL A 194 -16.16 50.84 62.40
C VAL A 194 -16.86 49.69 61.65
N CYS A 195 -16.07 48.62 61.52
CA CYS A 195 -16.44 47.21 61.40
C CYS A 195 -16.71 46.57 62.78
N SER A 196 -17.59 45.56 62.85
CA SER A 196 -17.70 44.57 63.95
C SER A 196 -18.61 43.43 63.47
N GLY A 197 -18.42 42.12 63.65
CA GLY A 197 -17.42 41.24 64.27
C GLY A 197 -17.98 39.79 64.29
N SER A 198 -17.10 38.79 64.11
CA SER A 198 -17.11 37.37 64.61
C SER A 198 -18.41 36.50 64.55
N ALA A 199 -18.51 35.46 63.72
CA ALA A 199 -18.02 34.06 63.81
C ALA A 199 -18.80 33.10 64.74
N GLU A 200 -19.43 32.06 64.17
CA GLU A 200 -19.51 30.68 64.70
C GLU A 200 -19.70 29.67 63.53
N THR A 201 -19.11 28.48 63.68
CA THR A 201 -19.12 27.27 62.82
C THR A 201 -19.87 26.17 63.63
N PRO A 202 -20.03 24.86 63.25
CA PRO A 202 -19.54 24.08 62.08
C PRO A 202 -20.57 23.07 61.49
N GLY A 203 -20.19 22.35 60.41
CA GLY A 203 -20.70 20.98 60.23
C GLY A 203 -20.91 20.42 58.81
N SER A 204 -19.83 19.85 58.25
CA SER A 204 -19.77 18.54 57.57
C SER A 204 -20.53 18.24 56.25
N SER A 205 -19.78 17.56 55.37
CA SER A 205 -20.17 16.64 54.28
C SER A 205 -20.44 17.21 52.86
N GLY A 206 -19.43 17.09 51.99
CA GLY A 206 -19.66 16.89 50.54
C GLY A 206 -19.89 15.39 50.21
N PRO A 207 -19.91 14.94 48.94
CA PRO A 207 -19.66 15.66 47.69
C PRO A 207 -20.68 15.39 46.54
N ARG A 208 -20.59 16.23 45.50
CA ARG A 208 -20.82 15.92 44.07
C ARG A 208 -22.28 15.75 43.58
N LYS A 209 -22.68 16.64 42.66
CA LYS A 209 -23.22 16.30 41.32
C LYS A 209 -23.38 17.56 40.46
N ARG A 210 -22.66 17.58 39.33
CA ARG A 210 -22.95 18.43 38.17
C ARG A 210 -23.63 17.53 37.13
N PRO A 211 -24.74 17.97 36.57
CA PRO A 211 -24.98 17.94 35.12
C PRO A 211 -25.61 19.28 34.69
N THR A 212 -25.75 19.69 33.45
CA THR A 212 -25.20 19.39 32.13
C THR A 212 -25.66 20.59 31.29
N SER A 213 -24.81 21.04 30.37
CA SER A 213 -25.06 22.10 29.41
C SER A 213 -26.30 21.86 28.53
N THR A 214 -27.04 22.92 28.19
CA THR A 214 -27.93 23.00 27.01
C THR A 214 -28.08 24.50 26.70
N SER A 215 -27.30 25.04 25.76
CA SER A 215 -27.67 25.31 24.36
C SER A 215 -28.73 26.41 24.19
N SER A 216 -28.30 27.60 23.76
CA SER A 216 -29.02 28.48 22.81
C SER A 216 -28.13 29.65 22.34
N SER A 217 -27.93 29.74 21.01
CA SER A 217 -27.76 30.88 20.05
C SER A 217 -27.07 32.21 20.46
N PRO A 218 -26.51 33.03 19.53
CA PRO A 218 -26.71 33.08 18.07
C PRO A 218 -25.42 33.32 17.22
N GLU A 219 -25.62 33.51 15.91
CA GLU A 219 -24.66 33.72 14.80
C GLU A 219 -23.37 34.52 15.06
N PRO A 220 -22.27 34.23 14.34
CA PRO A 220 -21.10 35.09 14.32
C PRO A 220 -21.36 36.35 13.45
N PRO A 221 -20.91 37.55 13.88
CA PRO A 221 -21.05 38.75 13.06
C PRO A 221 -20.10 38.69 11.86
N GLU A 222 -20.66 38.78 10.65
CA GLU A 222 -19.89 38.95 9.42
C GLU A 222 -19.26 40.35 9.37
N PHE A 223 -17.98 40.45 9.73
CA PHE A 223 -17.19 41.64 9.41
C PHE A 223 -16.66 41.54 7.99
N SER A 224 -17.38 42.16 7.04
CA SER A 224 -16.93 42.36 5.66
C SER A 224 -16.14 43.67 5.54
N THR A 225 -14.83 43.57 5.29
CA THR A 225 -13.95 44.71 5.01
C THR A 225 -13.46 44.67 3.57
N PHE A 226 -14.37 44.79 2.60
CA PHE A 226 -13.99 45.16 1.23
C PHE A 226 -14.99 46.17 0.67
N ARG A 227 -14.52 47.41 0.42
CA ARG A 227 -15.24 48.39 -0.38
C ARG A 227 -15.19 47.95 -1.84
N ALA A 228 -16.35 47.93 -2.51
CA ALA A 228 -16.44 47.80 -3.95
C ALA A 228 -15.85 49.05 -4.62
N CYS A 229 -14.94 48.86 -5.57
CA CYS A 229 -14.53 49.90 -6.50
C CYS A 229 -15.52 49.89 -7.68
N GLN A 230 -16.05 51.06 -8.04
CA GLN A 230 -16.64 51.33 -9.35
C GLN A 230 -15.55 51.40 -10.42
#